data_AF-A0AAW1E1E0-F1
#
_entry.id   AF-A0AAW1E1E0-F1
#
_cell.length_a   1.000
_cell.length_b   1.000
_cell.length_c   1.000
_cell.angle_alpha   90.00
_cell.angle_beta   90.00
_cell.angle_gamma   90.00
#
_symmetry.space_group_name_H-M   'P 1'
#
loop_
_entity.id
_entity.type
_entity.pdbx_description
1 polymer ?
#
loop_
_entity_poly.entity_id
_entity_poly.type
_entity_poly.pdbx_seq_one_letter_code
_entity_poly.pdbx_strand_id
1 'polypeptide(L)'
;MEGPSSRLPPSLLPASRDWMVGRRDSGGDAESDRDIKTHFRVCRFIMETGVKLGMRSVPVATACVLYHRFWERASVHAYEPYLVAMSCVYLAGKVEEQHTRTRDILNVSHRYFNSGSAPLECDKEFWDLRDSVVQCELLILRQLNFQVSFEHPHKYLLHYLLSVKSLVNRHAWSRTPIAETSWALLRDCYHGAMCIRHIPQHIAIATLHLALNSYGVELPVGEKEWWQVLCVDVTKAHIDAVVSDLLQLYDMEAKCV
;
A
#
# COMPACT_ATOMS: atom_id res chain seq x y z
N MET A 1 -0.16 45.72 -48.59
CA MET A 1 -1.48 45.11 -48.40
C MET A 1 -1.35 44.15 -47.24
N GLU A 2 -1.59 44.69 -46.05
CA GLU A 2 -1.53 43.98 -44.78
C GLU A 2 -2.79 43.13 -44.62
N GLY A 3 -2.61 41.82 -44.46
CA GLY A 3 -3.67 40.88 -44.08
C GLY A 3 -3.55 40.57 -42.58
N PRO A 4 -4.66 40.49 -41.83
CA PRO A 4 -4.63 40.65 -40.38
C PRO A 4 -4.12 39.41 -39.65
N SER A 5 -3.08 39.64 -38.83
CA SER A 5 -2.58 38.72 -37.82
C SER A 5 -3.60 38.60 -36.69
N SER A 6 -4.37 37.51 -36.66
CA SER A 6 -5.23 37.16 -35.52
C SER A 6 -4.39 36.49 -34.42
N ARG A 7 -3.65 37.29 -33.66
CA ARG A 7 -3.11 36.87 -32.36
C ARG A 7 -4.26 36.82 -31.37
N LEU A 8 -4.68 35.62 -30.98
CA LEU A 8 -5.57 35.42 -29.84
C LEU A 8 -4.75 35.48 -28.53
N PRO A 9 -5.24 36.15 -27.48
CA PRO A 9 -4.53 36.25 -26.20
C PRO A 9 -4.66 34.93 -25.39
N PRO A 10 -3.63 34.52 -24.63
CA PRO A 10 -3.73 33.38 -23.73
C PRO A 10 -4.32 33.83 -22.40
N SER A 11 -5.63 33.73 -22.26
CA SER A 11 -6.29 33.85 -20.96
C SER A 11 -7.53 32.98 -20.96
N LEU A 12 -7.57 32.04 -20.01
CA LEU A 12 -8.72 31.33 -19.40
C LEU A 12 -8.38 29.84 -19.17
N LEU A 13 -7.39 29.59 -18.31
CA LEU A 13 -7.41 28.40 -17.45
C LEU A 13 -8.08 28.84 -16.15
N PRO A 14 -9.24 28.29 -15.74
CA PRO A 14 -9.70 28.47 -14.38
C PRO A 14 -8.79 27.61 -13.49
N ALA A 15 -8.02 28.27 -12.63
CA ALA A 15 -7.48 27.65 -11.44
C ALA A 15 -8.68 27.18 -10.58
N SER A 16 -8.85 25.87 -10.43
CA SER A 16 -9.79 25.30 -9.47
C SER A 16 -9.00 24.44 -8.48
N ARG A 17 -8.19 25.12 -7.67
CA ARG A 17 -7.95 24.74 -6.28
C ARG A 17 -9.04 25.45 -5.48
N ASP A 18 -9.99 24.67 -4.93
CA ASP A 18 -10.78 24.99 -3.73
C ASP A 18 -11.99 24.05 -3.63
N TRP A 19 -11.77 22.79 -3.23
CA TRP A 19 -12.85 21.94 -2.69
C TRP A 19 -12.71 21.65 -1.19
N MET A 20 -11.76 22.29 -0.50
CA MET A 20 -11.60 22.13 0.95
C MET A 20 -12.01 23.38 1.72
N VAL A 21 -13.32 23.62 1.88
CA VAL A 21 -13.88 24.26 3.09
C VAL A 21 -15.32 23.77 3.31
N GLY A 22 -15.50 22.98 4.38
CA GLY A 22 -16.67 23.10 5.24
C GLY A 22 -17.91 22.23 4.95
N ARG A 23 -17.88 20.99 5.44
CA ARG A 23 -19.06 20.38 6.06
C ARG A 23 -18.62 19.48 7.22
N ARG A 24 -18.70 20.01 8.45
CA ARG A 24 -18.73 19.16 9.65
C ARG A 24 -20.11 18.54 9.69
N ASP A 25 -20.20 17.31 9.22
CA ASP A 25 -21.37 16.49 9.44
C ASP A 25 -21.00 15.51 10.55
N SER A 26 -21.56 15.69 11.75
CA SER A 26 -21.28 14.84 12.91
C SER A 26 -21.80 13.40 12.74
N GLY A 27 -22.50 13.10 11.63
CA GLY A 27 -22.80 11.75 11.15
C GLY A 27 -21.73 11.16 10.22
N GLY A 28 -20.81 11.97 9.68
CA GLY A 28 -19.74 11.54 8.78
C GLY A 28 -18.59 10.83 9.49
N ASP A 29 -18.34 11.14 10.77
CA ASP A 29 -17.22 10.56 11.52
C ASP A 29 -17.42 9.04 11.75
N ALA A 30 -18.66 8.60 12.03
CA ALA A 30 -18.97 7.17 12.25
C ALA A 30 -19.10 6.37 10.93
N GLU A 31 -19.44 7.02 9.82
CA GLU A 31 -19.41 6.41 8.48
C GLU A 31 -17.95 6.23 8.03
N SER A 32 -17.15 7.30 8.14
CA SER A 32 -15.71 7.29 7.84
C SER A 32 -14.96 6.24 8.64
N ASP A 33 -15.24 6.10 9.94
CA ASP A 33 -14.63 5.05 10.76
C ASP A 33 -15.01 3.62 10.29
N ARG A 34 -16.24 3.41 9.82
CA ARG A 34 -16.67 2.11 9.28
C ARG A 34 -15.99 1.81 7.95
N ASP A 35 -15.82 2.81 7.09
CA ASP A 35 -15.13 2.69 5.82
C ASP A 35 -13.64 2.38 6.03
N ILE A 36 -12.98 3.10 6.92
CA ILE A 36 -11.58 2.87 7.28
C ILE A 36 -11.36 1.43 7.79
N LYS A 37 -12.23 0.95 8.70
CA LYS A 37 -12.19 -0.43 9.20
C LYS A 37 -12.41 -1.45 8.08
N THR A 38 -13.30 -1.16 7.14
CA THR A 38 -13.56 -2.02 5.99
C THR A 38 -12.32 -2.11 5.09
N HIS A 39 -11.72 -0.99 4.71
CA HIS A 39 -10.51 -0.99 3.89
C HIS A 39 -9.33 -1.67 4.57
N PHE A 40 -9.19 -1.54 5.89
CA PHE A 40 -8.18 -2.28 6.66
C PHE A 40 -8.37 -3.80 6.58
N ARG A 41 -9.61 -4.29 6.78
CA ARG A 41 -9.97 -5.72 6.66
C ARG A 41 -9.73 -6.25 5.24
N VAL A 42 -10.02 -5.45 4.22
CA VAL A 42 -9.78 -5.83 2.83
C VAL A 42 -8.28 -5.87 2.50
N CYS A 43 -7.48 -4.93 3.00
CA CYS A 43 -6.02 -5.01 2.83
C CYS A 43 -5.44 -6.24 3.52
N ARG A 44 -5.95 -6.59 4.71
CA ARG A 44 -5.61 -7.85 5.37
C ARG A 44 -5.98 -9.06 4.53
N PHE A 45 -7.17 -9.06 3.92
CA PHE A 45 -7.58 -10.08 2.97
C PHE A 45 -6.61 -10.20 1.77
N ILE A 46 -6.17 -9.10 1.17
CA ILE A 46 -5.17 -9.09 0.08
C ILE A 46 -3.89 -9.77 0.53
N MET A 47 -3.37 -9.42 1.71
CA MET A 47 -2.14 -9.98 2.24
C MET A 47 -2.27 -11.48 2.54
N GLU A 48 -3.33 -11.89 3.24
CA GLU A 48 -3.56 -13.31 3.57
C GLU A 48 -3.76 -14.15 2.30
N THR A 49 -4.48 -13.63 1.31
CA THR A 49 -4.69 -14.27 0.01
C THR A 49 -3.37 -14.37 -0.74
N GLY A 50 -2.56 -13.31 -0.77
CA GLY A 50 -1.24 -13.31 -1.37
C GLY A 50 -0.31 -14.37 -0.77
N VAL A 51 -0.29 -14.50 0.56
CA VAL A 51 0.48 -15.55 1.25
C VAL A 51 -0.03 -16.94 0.89
N LYS A 52 -1.34 -17.17 0.92
CA LYS A 52 -1.96 -18.48 0.56
C LYS A 52 -1.72 -18.87 -0.90
N LEU A 53 -1.59 -17.90 -1.80
CA LEU A 53 -1.26 -18.10 -3.21
C LEU A 53 0.24 -18.25 -3.47
N GLY A 54 1.10 -18.13 -2.45
CA GLY A 54 2.56 -18.19 -2.61
C GLY A 54 3.14 -16.99 -3.37
N MET A 55 2.48 -15.83 -3.31
CA MET A 55 2.96 -14.60 -3.94
C MET A 55 4.19 -14.06 -3.23
N ARG A 56 5.15 -13.53 -4.00
CA ARG A 56 6.29 -12.78 -3.44
C ARG A 56 5.79 -11.47 -2.80
N SER A 57 6.58 -10.89 -1.90
CA SER A 57 6.19 -9.66 -1.17
C SER A 57 5.90 -8.47 -2.09
N VAL A 58 6.63 -8.34 -3.21
CA VAL A 58 6.46 -7.24 -4.17
C VAL A 58 5.09 -7.29 -4.89
N PRO A 59 4.65 -8.42 -5.48
CA PRO A 59 3.29 -8.57 -6.00
C PRO A 59 2.19 -8.28 -4.96
N VAL A 60 2.34 -8.73 -3.72
CA VAL A 60 1.34 -8.45 -2.66
C VAL A 60 1.30 -6.96 -2.35
N ALA A 61 2.46 -6.32 -2.24
CA ALA A 61 2.57 -4.88 -2.07
C ALA A 61 1.96 -4.08 -3.22
N THR A 62 2.18 -4.53 -4.46
CA THR A 62 1.56 -3.96 -5.67
C THR A 62 0.04 -4.03 -5.58
N ALA A 63 -0.51 -5.18 -5.17
CA ALA A 63 -1.95 -5.35 -5.00
C ALA A 63 -2.53 -4.37 -3.96
N CYS A 64 -1.87 -4.20 -2.81
CA CYS A 64 -2.29 -3.22 -1.80
C CYS A 64 -2.21 -1.78 -2.33
N VAL A 65 -1.15 -1.41 -3.06
CA VAL A 65 -1.03 -0.05 -3.64
C VAL A 65 -2.11 0.19 -4.69
N LEU A 66 -2.38 -0.78 -5.57
CA LEU A 66 -3.47 -0.70 -6.55
C LEU A 66 -4.82 -0.46 -5.86
N TYR A 67 -5.09 -1.21 -4.79
CA TYR A 67 -6.33 -1.09 -4.02
C TYR A 67 -6.49 0.29 -3.40
N HIS A 68 -5.46 0.78 -2.70
CA HIS A 68 -5.52 2.11 -2.08
C HIS A 68 -5.62 3.23 -3.13
N ARG A 69 -4.88 3.13 -4.25
CA ARG A 69 -4.92 4.10 -5.36
C ARG A 69 -6.27 4.13 -6.06
N PHE A 70 -6.93 2.99 -6.17
CA PHE A 70 -8.28 2.88 -6.72
C PHE A 70 -9.27 3.70 -5.88
N TRP A 71 -9.22 3.54 -4.55
CA TRP A 71 -10.12 4.22 -3.63
C TRP A 71 -9.83 5.71 -3.41
N GLU A 72 -8.65 6.22 -3.79
CA GLU A 72 -8.43 7.67 -3.89
C GLU A 72 -9.30 8.34 -4.97
N ARG A 73 -9.73 7.58 -5.97
CA ARG A 73 -10.45 8.10 -7.15
C ARG A 73 -11.88 7.58 -7.27
N ALA A 74 -12.20 6.47 -6.62
CA ALA A 74 -13.52 5.84 -6.67
C ALA A 74 -14.36 6.21 -5.44
N SER A 75 -15.68 6.35 -5.61
CA SER A 75 -16.60 6.55 -4.49
C SER A 75 -16.83 5.25 -3.72
N VAL A 76 -16.61 5.27 -2.39
CA VAL A 76 -16.61 4.09 -1.48
C VAL A 76 -17.83 3.16 -1.66
N HIS A 77 -19.01 3.71 -1.97
CA HIS A 77 -20.25 2.93 -2.07
C HIS A 77 -20.57 2.38 -3.47
N ALA A 78 -19.76 2.68 -4.50
CA ALA A 78 -20.07 2.28 -5.87
C ALA A 78 -19.58 0.86 -6.22
N TYR A 79 -18.61 0.33 -5.48
CA TYR A 79 -17.96 -0.94 -5.80
C TYR A 79 -17.85 -1.83 -4.58
N GLU A 80 -17.97 -3.14 -4.79
CA GLU A 80 -17.78 -4.14 -3.75
C GLU A 80 -16.27 -4.27 -3.44
N PRO A 81 -15.81 -3.96 -2.20
CA PRO A 81 -14.39 -3.87 -1.89
C PRO A 81 -13.60 -5.16 -2.09
N TYR A 82 -14.18 -6.33 -1.82
CA TYR A 82 -13.46 -7.60 -1.95
C TYR A 82 -13.31 -8.03 -3.43
N LEU A 83 -14.26 -7.69 -4.29
CA LEU A 83 -14.14 -7.84 -5.75
C LEU A 83 -12.99 -7.00 -6.30
N VAL A 84 -12.88 -5.75 -5.84
CA VAL A 84 -11.75 -4.88 -6.20
C VAL A 84 -10.44 -5.51 -5.71
N ALA A 85 -10.40 -6.01 -4.48
CA ALA A 85 -9.21 -6.65 -3.92
C ALA A 85 -8.77 -7.91 -4.68
N MET A 86 -9.69 -8.80 -5.03
CA MET A 86 -9.40 -9.98 -5.87
C MET A 86 -8.83 -9.57 -7.22
N SER A 87 -9.39 -8.51 -7.81
CA SER A 87 -8.95 -7.96 -9.09
C SER A 87 -7.59 -7.28 -8.99
N CYS A 88 -7.28 -6.59 -7.89
CA CYS A 88 -5.96 -6.04 -7.60
C CYS A 88 -4.90 -7.14 -7.46
N VAL A 89 -5.21 -8.24 -6.78
CA VAL A 89 -4.31 -9.42 -6.67
C VAL A 89 -4.06 -10.03 -8.04
N TYR A 90 -5.10 -10.19 -8.85
CA TYR A 90 -4.99 -10.72 -10.21
C TYR A 90 -4.15 -9.81 -11.11
N LEU A 91 -4.38 -8.49 -11.06
CA LEU A 91 -3.64 -7.49 -11.84
C LEU A 91 -2.17 -7.43 -11.40
N ALA A 92 -1.90 -7.40 -10.09
CA ALA A 92 -0.54 -7.35 -9.55
C ALA A 92 0.30 -8.56 -9.97
N GLY A 93 -0.30 -9.76 -10.02
CA GLY A 93 0.38 -10.95 -10.54
C GLY A 93 0.80 -10.82 -12.01
N LYS A 94 0.04 -10.06 -12.82
CA LYS A 94 0.40 -9.76 -14.21
C LYS A 94 1.47 -8.68 -14.30
N VAL A 95 1.35 -7.60 -13.53
CA VAL A 95 2.29 -6.48 -13.53
C VAL A 95 3.69 -6.90 -13.07
N GLU A 96 3.77 -7.77 -12.05
CA GLU A 96 5.03 -8.22 -11.44
C GLU A 96 5.53 -9.56 -11.97
N GLU A 97 5.00 -10.00 -13.13
CA GLU A 97 5.40 -11.23 -13.84
C GLU A 97 5.38 -12.48 -12.93
N GLN A 98 4.38 -12.56 -12.04
CA GLN A 98 4.08 -13.71 -11.22
C GLN A 98 2.62 -14.12 -11.43
N HIS A 99 2.36 -14.75 -12.57
CA HIS A 99 1.00 -15.11 -12.96
C HIS A 99 0.36 -16.10 -11.98
N THR A 100 -0.77 -15.69 -11.41
CA THR A 100 -1.67 -16.52 -10.60
C THR A 100 -2.92 -16.86 -11.42
N ARG A 101 -3.40 -18.09 -11.31
CA ARG A 101 -4.62 -18.49 -12.03
C ARG A 101 -5.84 -17.87 -11.34
N THR A 102 -6.75 -17.30 -12.12
CA THR A 102 -7.99 -16.70 -11.57
C THR A 102 -8.76 -17.70 -10.69
N ARG A 103 -8.81 -18.98 -11.07
CA ARG A 103 -9.44 -20.03 -10.26
C ARG A 103 -8.82 -20.17 -8.87
N ASP A 104 -7.50 -20.05 -8.76
CA ASP A 104 -6.80 -20.20 -7.48
C ASP A 104 -7.10 -18.99 -6.57
N ILE A 105 -7.15 -17.78 -7.15
CA ILE A 105 -7.56 -16.56 -6.44
C ILE A 105 -8.99 -16.73 -5.91
N LEU A 106 -9.93 -17.17 -6.75
CA LEU A 106 -11.32 -17.36 -6.35
C LEU A 106 -11.47 -18.43 -5.27
N ASN A 107 -10.76 -19.55 -5.37
CA ASN A 107 -10.78 -20.61 -4.36
C ASN A 107 -10.23 -20.15 -3.01
N VAL A 108 -9.12 -19.42 -3.00
CA VAL A 108 -8.54 -18.86 -1.77
C VAL A 108 -9.48 -17.82 -1.16
N SER A 109 -10.11 -17.00 -2.00
CA SER A 109 -11.07 -15.98 -1.58
C SER A 109 -12.34 -16.60 -1.00
N HIS A 110 -12.90 -17.61 -1.65
CA HIS A 110 -14.03 -18.38 -1.15
C HIS A 110 -13.72 -19.02 0.20
N ARG A 111 -12.54 -19.65 0.34
CA ARG A 111 -12.09 -20.26 1.60
C ARG A 111 -11.83 -19.22 2.71
N TYR A 112 -11.52 -17.98 2.35
CA TYR A 112 -11.37 -16.89 3.32
C TYR A 112 -12.72 -16.54 3.98
N PHE A 113 -13.80 -16.46 3.21
CA PHE A 113 -15.14 -16.17 3.75
C PHE A 113 -15.82 -17.39 4.36
N ASN A 114 -15.62 -18.57 3.77
CA ASN A 114 -16.28 -19.81 4.15
C ASN A 114 -15.26 -20.80 4.73
N SER A 115 -14.85 -20.56 5.98
CA SER A 115 -13.86 -21.40 6.66
C SER A 115 -14.35 -22.84 6.80
N GLY A 116 -13.70 -23.79 6.14
CA GLY A 116 -14.01 -25.23 6.24
C GLY A 116 -14.92 -25.77 5.15
N SER A 117 -15.39 -24.93 4.22
CA SER A 117 -16.16 -25.38 3.06
C SER A 117 -15.28 -26.06 2.00
N ALA A 118 -15.91 -26.90 1.19
CA ALA A 118 -15.28 -27.48 0.01
C ALA A 118 -14.81 -26.38 -0.97
N PRO A 119 -13.84 -26.68 -1.86
CA PRO A 119 -13.49 -25.79 -2.96
C PRO A 119 -14.73 -25.38 -3.76
N LEU A 120 -14.72 -24.17 -4.31
CA LEU A 120 -15.86 -23.63 -5.05
C LEU A 120 -16.14 -24.53 -6.26
N GLU A 121 -17.39 -24.98 -6.40
CA GLU A 121 -17.82 -25.78 -7.55
C GLU A 121 -17.78 -24.92 -8.82
N CYS A 122 -17.44 -25.53 -9.97
CA CYS A 122 -17.34 -24.83 -11.25
C CYS A 122 -18.73 -24.56 -11.86
N ASP A 123 -19.60 -23.93 -11.09
CA ASP A 123 -20.98 -23.63 -11.45
C ASP A 123 -21.09 -22.26 -12.12
N LYS A 124 -22.33 -21.89 -12.48
CA LYS A 124 -22.63 -20.59 -13.09
C LYS A 124 -22.10 -19.41 -12.25
N GLU A 125 -22.26 -19.48 -10.92
CA GLU A 125 -21.79 -18.42 -10.00
C GLU A 125 -20.27 -18.23 -10.04
N PHE A 126 -19.50 -19.32 -10.22
CA PHE A 126 -18.06 -19.25 -10.40
C PHE A 126 -17.68 -18.49 -11.67
N TRP A 127 -18.35 -18.78 -12.78
CA TRP A 127 -18.09 -18.11 -14.06
C TRP A 127 -18.49 -16.63 -14.02
N ASP A 128 -19.64 -16.31 -13.42
CA ASP A 128 -20.10 -14.93 -13.24
C ASP A 128 -19.12 -14.13 -12.36
N LEU A 129 -18.61 -14.72 -11.28
CA LEU A 129 -17.61 -14.09 -10.40
C LEU A 129 -16.25 -13.92 -11.12
N ARG A 130 -15.80 -14.93 -11.86
CA ARG A 130 -14.58 -14.85 -12.67
C ARG A 130 -14.67 -13.71 -13.68
N ASP A 131 -15.78 -13.60 -14.38
CA ASP A 131 -15.99 -12.54 -15.38
C ASP A 131 -16.06 -11.17 -14.70
N SER A 132 -16.68 -11.08 -13.52
CA SER A 132 -16.68 -9.87 -12.69
C SER A 132 -15.27 -9.42 -12.28
N VAL A 133 -14.38 -10.34 -11.91
CA VAL A 133 -12.96 -10.03 -11.60
C VAL A 133 -12.24 -9.49 -12.84
N VAL A 134 -12.46 -10.09 -14.01
CA VAL A 134 -11.84 -9.62 -15.26
C VAL A 134 -12.38 -8.24 -15.67
N GLN A 135 -13.68 -7.99 -15.51
CA GLN A 135 -14.25 -6.66 -15.78
C GLN A 135 -13.76 -5.61 -14.78
N CYS A 136 -13.68 -5.96 -13.50
CA CYS A 136 -13.18 -5.07 -12.47
C CYS A 136 -11.70 -4.74 -12.68
N GLU A 137 -10.88 -5.68 -13.16
CA GLU A 137 -9.51 -5.39 -13.59
C GLU A 137 -9.43 -4.27 -14.63
N LEU A 138 -10.24 -4.35 -15.70
CA LEU A 138 -10.28 -3.33 -16.74
C LEU A 138 -10.72 -1.97 -16.17
N LEU A 139 -11.62 -1.99 -15.19
CA LEU A 139 -12.06 -0.79 -14.48
C LEU A 139 -10.94 -0.18 -13.63
N ILE A 140 -10.17 -0.99 -12.89
CA ILE A 140 -8.99 -0.52 -12.14
C ILE A 140 -7.96 0.11 -13.09
N LEU A 141 -7.64 -0.55 -14.20
CA LEU A 141 -6.70 -0.03 -15.20
C LEU A 141 -7.13 1.34 -15.74
N ARG A 142 -8.42 1.50 -16.08
CA ARG A 142 -8.98 2.78 -16.53
C ARG A 142 -8.91 3.84 -15.44
N GLN A 143 -9.32 3.49 -14.22
CA GLN A 143 -9.33 4.43 -13.10
C GLN A 143 -7.93 4.94 -12.75
N LEU A 144 -6.90 4.10 -12.93
CA LEU A 144 -5.50 4.43 -12.69
C LEU A 144 -4.78 4.99 -13.93
N ASN A 145 -5.48 5.24 -15.05
CA ASN A 145 -4.87 5.65 -16.31
C ASN A 145 -3.69 4.75 -16.74
N PHE A 146 -3.81 3.44 -16.50
CA PHE A 146 -2.77 2.43 -16.77
C PHE A 146 -1.43 2.67 -16.03
N GLN A 147 -1.41 3.53 -15.01
CA GLN A 147 -0.24 3.75 -14.14
C GLN A 147 -0.20 2.67 -13.05
N VAL A 148 0.31 1.49 -13.41
CA VAL A 148 0.37 0.30 -12.54
C VAL A 148 1.77 -0.09 -12.10
N SER A 149 2.80 0.61 -12.57
CA SER A 149 4.18 0.41 -12.12
C SER A 149 4.45 1.29 -10.90
N PHE A 150 4.85 0.67 -9.79
CA PHE A 150 5.11 1.38 -8.53
C PHE A 150 6.52 1.07 -8.02
N GLU A 151 7.14 2.08 -7.42
CA GLU A 151 8.33 1.85 -6.62
C GLU A 151 7.95 1.40 -5.21
N HIS A 152 8.58 0.32 -4.75
CA HIS A 152 8.31 -0.24 -3.44
C HIS A 152 9.46 -0.01 -2.45
N PRO A 153 9.17 0.23 -1.14
CA PRO A 153 10.18 0.40 -0.10
C PRO A 153 11.09 -0.82 0.06
N HIS A 154 10.64 -2.02 -0.33
CA HIS A 154 11.39 -3.28 -0.19
C HIS A 154 12.81 -3.22 -0.75
N LYS A 155 12.99 -2.60 -1.93
CA LYS A 155 14.32 -2.43 -2.55
C LYS A 155 15.22 -1.57 -1.68
N TYR A 156 14.71 -0.42 -1.24
CA TYR A 156 15.43 0.54 -0.40
C TYR A 156 15.78 -0.06 0.96
N LEU A 157 14.82 -0.74 1.60
CA LEU A 157 15.04 -1.40 2.89
C LEU A 157 16.19 -2.42 2.82
N LEU A 158 16.26 -3.21 1.75
CA LEU A 158 17.36 -4.17 1.57
C LEU A 158 18.72 -3.47 1.48
N HIS A 159 18.82 -2.40 0.70
CA HIS A 159 20.04 -1.60 0.61
C HIS A 159 20.43 -1.00 1.97
N TYR A 160 19.47 -0.44 2.71
CA TYR A 160 19.73 0.18 4.01
C TYR A 160 20.13 -0.85 5.07
N LEU A 161 19.50 -2.03 5.09
CA LEU A 161 19.89 -3.12 5.99
C LEU A 161 21.32 -3.59 5.73
N LEU A 162 21.75 -3.67 4.47
CA LEU A 162 23.14 -4.02 4.12
C LEU A 162 24.13 -2.95 4.60
N SER A 163 23.79 -1.67 4.43
CA SER A 163 24.61 -0.56 4.95
C SER A 163 24.70 -0.60 6.48
N VAL A 164 23.57 -0.73 7.18
CA VAL A 164 23.55 -0.76 8.66
C VAL A 164 24.28 -1.99 9.21
N LYS A 165 24.18 -3.15 8.56
CA LYS A 165 24.93 -4.36 8.94
C LYS A 165 26.44 -4.13 8.98
N SER A 166 26.97 -3.25 8.14
CA SER A 166 28.41 -2.91 8.14
C SER A 166 28.81 -1.98 9.30
N LEU A 167 27.86 -1.22 9.84
CA LEU A 167 28.07 -0.23 10.91
C LEU A 167 27.85 -0.81 12.31
N VAL A 168 27.05 -1.88 12.44
CA VAL A 168 26.73 -2.53 13.72
C VAL A 168 27.72 -3.66 14.03
N ASN A 169 28.03 -3.86 15.31
CA ASN A 169 28.84 -5.00 15.76
C ASN A 169 28.20 -6.34 15.31
N ARG A 170 28.99 -7.22 14.67
CA ARG A 170 28.55 -8.53 14.18
C ARG A 170 27.78 -9.34 15.23
N HIS A 171 28.19 -9.27 16.50
CA HIS A 171 27.54 -9.99 17.59
C HIS A 171 26.17 -9.42 17.95
N ALA A 172 26.02 -8.10 17.93
CA ALA A 172 24.75 -7.42 18.17
C ALA A 172 23.76 -7.70 17.04
N TRP A 173 24.23 -7.61 15.78
CA TRP A 173 23.42 -7.92 14.60
C TRP A 173 22.92 -9.37 14.58
N SER A 174 23.75 -10.34 14.99
CA SER A 174 23.33 -11.75 15.01
C SER A 174 22.32 -12.08 16.10
N ARG A 175 22.24 -11.27 17.16
CA ARG A 175 21.32 -11.50 18.30
C ARG A 175 20.01 -10.75 18.17
N THR A 176 19.95 -9.72 17.32
CA THR A 176 18.78 -8.87 17.16
C THR A 176 18.17 -9.10 15.78
N PRO A 177 16.90 -9.53 15.67
CA PRO A 177 16.26 -9.80 14.38
C PRO A 177 15.82 -8.48 13.70
N ILE A 178 16.71 -7.49 13.61
CA ILE A 178 16.40 -6.14 13.05
C ILE A 178 15.83 -6.25 11.64
N ALA A 179 16.41 -7.11 10.81
CA ALA A 179 15.98 -7.30 9.42
C ALA A 179 14.56 -7.87 9.34
N GLU A 180 14.25 -8.88 10.16
CA GLU A 180 12.93 -9.52 10.19
C GLU A 180 11.87 -8.56 10.73
N THR A 181 12.18 -7.85 11.82
CA THR A 181 11.30 -6.84 12.40
C THR A 181 11.06 -5.68 11.45
N SER A 182 12.11 -5.15 10.79
CA SER A 182 11.94 -4.07 9.79
C SER A 182 11.07 -4.52 8.62
N TRP A 183 11.20 -5.78 8.20
CA TRP A 183 10.38 -6.36 7.13
C TRP A 183 8.93 -6.58 7.55
N ALA A 184 8.69 -7.00 8.80
CA ALA A 184 7.36 -7.11 9.39
C ALA A 184 6.69 -5.73 9.48
N LEU A 185 7.37 -4.74 10.06
CA LEU A 185 6.88 -3.36 10.12
C LEU A 185 6.56 -2.80 8.72
N LEU A 186 7.40 -3.09 7.73
CA LEU A 186 7.15 -2.68 6.34
C LEU A 186 5.90 -3.35 5.76
N ARG A 187 5.68 -4.63 6.03
CA ARG A 187 4.44 -5.33 5.63
C ARG A 187 3.24 -4.63 6.25
N ASP A 188 3.34 -4.26 7.51
CA ASP A 188 2.24 -3.64 8.25
C ASP A 188 1.83 -2.30 7.64
N CYS A 189 2.78 -1.51 7.14
CA CYS A 189 2.50 -0.25 6.44
C CYS A 189 1.52 -0.37 5.26
N TYR A 190 1.41 -1.55 4.63
CA TYR A 190 0.50 -1.77 3.50
C TYR A 190 -0.96 -1.98 3.91
N HIS A 191 -1.25 -2.22 5.19
CA HIS A 191 -2.64 -2.26 5.67
C HIS A 191 -3.28 -0.86 5.66
N GLY A 192 -2.47 0.20 5.82
CA GLY A 192 -2.91 1.59 5.69
C GLY A 192 -2.54 2.21 4.35
N ALA A 193 -3.05 3.42 4.10
CA ALA A 193 -2.70 4.21 2.91
C ALA A 193 -1.29 4.85 2.97
N MET A 194 -0.40 4.36 3.85
CA MET A 194 0.94 4.93 4.06
C MET A 194 1.78 4.88 2.79
N CYS A 195 1.63 3.82 1.99
CA CYS A 195 2.34 3.62 0.74
C CYS A 195 2.00 4.65 -0.35
N ILE A 196 0.93 5.42 -0.16
CA ILE A 196 0.56 6.51 -1.06
C ILE A 196 0.94 7.87 -0.46
N ARG A 197 0.78 8.03 0.86
CA ARG A 197 1.06 9.30 1.55
C ARG A 197 2.54 9.62 1.64
N HIS A 198 3.40 8.61 1.71
CA HIS A 198 4.84 8.76 1.95
C HIS A 198 5.69 8.19 0.83
N ILE A 199 6.86 8.78 0.64
CA ILE A 199 7.85 8.33 -0.35
C ILE A 199 8.41 6.96 0.10
N PRO A 200 8.59 5.99 -0.81
CA PRO A 200 9.05 4.64 -0.45
C PRO A 200 10.37 4.60 0.34
N GLN A 201 11.28 5.52 0.05
CA GLN A 201 12.56 5.67 0.74
C GLN A 201 12.38 6.07 2.21
N HIS A 202 11.44 6.97 2.50
CA HIS A 202 11.13 7.42 3.85
C HIS A 202 10.51 6.29 4.68
N ILE A 203 9.60 5.51 4.07
CA ILE A 203 9.00 4.34 4.73
C ILE A 203 10.07 3.33 5.11
N ALA A 204 10.98 3.00 4.20
CA ALA A 204 12.05 2.05 4.47
C ALA A 204 13.01 2.50 5.60
N ILE A 205 13.32 3.79 5.67
CA ILE A 205 14.15 4.34 6.76
C ILE A 205 13.37 4.35 8.08
N ALA A 206 12.10 4.72 8.05
CA ALA A 206 11.27 4.81 9.25
C ALA A 206 11.05 3.43 9.90
N THR A 207 10.77 2.39 9.11
CA THR A 207 10.62 1.03 9.63
C THR A 207 11.93 0.49 10.21
N LEU A 208 13.06 0.79 9.56
CA LEU A 208 14.38 0.45 10.05
C LEU A 208 14.74 1.20 11.34
N HIS A 209 14.45 2.51 11.41
CA HIS A 209 14.68 3.33 12.59
C HIS A 209 13.84 2.83 13.78
N LEU A 210 12.57 2.51 13.55
CA LEU A 210 11.71 1.95 14.58
C LEU A 210 12.20 0.58 15.07
N ALA A 211 12.64 -0.29 14.15
CA ALA A 211 13.24 -1.58 14.51
C ALA A 211 14.53 -1.41 15.34
N LEU A 212 15.43 -0.53 14.94
CA LEU A 212 16.66 -0.25 15.69
C LEU A 212 16.37 0.26 17.10
N ASN A 213 15.45 1.22 17.21
CA ASN A 213 15.03 1.78 18.50
C ASN A 213 14.36 0.72 19.40
N SER A 214 13.57 -0.19 18.83
CA SER A 214 12.89 -1.26 19.58
C SER A 214 13.88 -2.24 20.23
N TYR A 215 15.06 -2.43 19.65
CA TYR A 215 16.12 -3.29 20.18
C TYR A 215 17.21 -2.51 20.92
N GLY A 216 17.10 -1.19 21.04
CA GLY A 216 18.09 -0.33 21.69
C GLY A 216 19.46 -0.35 20.99
N VAL A 217 19.48 -0.56 19.67
CA VAL A 217 20.74 -0.59 18.90
C VAL A 217 21.10 0.82 18.48
N GLU A 218 22.07 1.40 19.17
CA GLU A 218 22.63 2.70 18.83
C GLU A 218 23.65 2.57 17.70
N LEU A 219 23.48 3.41 16.67
CA LEU A 219 24.43 3.52 15.58
C LEU A 219 25.47 4.60 15.90
N PRO A 220 26.71 4.47 15.38
CA PRO A 220 27.75 5.46 15.61
C PRO A 220 27.29 6.85 15.17
N VAL A 221 27.29 7.79 16.11
CA VAL A 221 26.89 9.19 15.88
C VAL A 221 28.04 9.92 15.18
N GLY A 222 27.83 10.26 13.90
CA GLY A 222 28.75 11.10 13.13
C GLY A 222 28.36 12.58 13.15
N GLU A 223 28.97 13.40 12.28
CA GLU A 223 28.54 14.80 12.06
C GLU A 223 27.13 14.91 11.47
N LYS A 224 26.65 13.83 10.84
CA LYS A 224 25.30 13.69 10.30
C LYS A 224 24.64 12.45 10.91
N GLU A 225 23.32 12.52 11.06
CA GLU A 225 22.52 11.39 11.48
C GLU A 225 22.64 10.24 10.47
N TRP A 226 22.59 9.00 10.95
CA TRP A 226 22.85 7.82 10.11
C TRP A 226 21.87 7.71 8.93
N TRP A 227 20.63 8.16 9.08
CA TRP A 227 19.63 8.16 8.00
C TRP A 227 19.93 9.20 6.91
N GLN A 228 20.57 10.32 7.24
CA GLN A 228 20.95 11.36 6.26
C GLN A 228 22.07 10.91 5.32
N VAL A 229 22.87 9.94 5.77
CA VAL A 229 23.91 9.29 4.94
C VAL A 229 23.27 8.39 3.87
N LEU A 230 22.12 7.79 4.19
CA LEU A 230 21.39 6.90 3.29
C LEU A 230 20.49 7.65 2.32
N CYS A 231 19.85 8.73 2.78
CA CYS A 231 18.99 9.58 1.96
C CYS A 231 19.10 11.04 2.44
N VAL A 232 19.56 11.92 1.55
CA VAL A 232 19.82 13.34 1.86
C VAL A 232 18.52 14.11 2.14
N ASP A 233 17.41 13.70 1.53
CA ASP A 233 16.12 14.40 1.59
C ASP A 233 15.28 14.03 2.83
N VAL A 234 15.75 13.07 3.63
CA VAL A 234 15.01 12.59 4.80
C VAL A 234 15.29 13.47 6.02
N THR A 235 14.22 14.05 6.55
CA THR A 235 14.22 14.76 7.83
C THR A 235 13.66 13.87 8.93
N LYS A 236 14.03 14.17 10.18
CA LYS A 236 13.47 13.47 11.35
C LYS A 236 11.94 13.59 11.41
N ALA A 237 11.38 14.73 11.00
CA ALA A 237 9.94 14.94 10.93
C ALA A 237 9.24 13.95 9.97
N HIS A 238 9.86 13.61 8.84
CA HIS A 238 9.32 12.60 7.92
C HIS A 238 9.30 11.20 8.56
N ILE A 239 10.37 10.85 9.29
CA ILE A 239 10.47 9.57 10.01
C ILE A 239 9.39 9.51 11.10
N ASP A 240 9.30 10.54 11.94
CA ASP A 240 8.33 10.61 13.03
C ASP A 240 6.89 10.59 12.51
N ALA A 241 6.61 11.21 11.37
CA ALA A 241 5.29 11.15 10.73
C ALA A 241 4.92 9.72 10.29
N VAL A 242 5.84 9.01 9.63
CA VAL A 242 5.62 7.60 9.22
C VAL A 242 5.46 6.70 10.45
N VAL A 243 6.29 6.88 11.48
CA VAL A 243 6.18 6.10 12.73
C VAL A 243 4.86 6.39 13.43
N SER A 244 4.43 7.64 13.50
CA SER A 244 3.15 8.01 14.11
C SER A 244 1.98 7.37 13.35
N ASP A 245 1.99 7.43 12.02
CA ASP A 245 0.98 6.77 11.18
C ASP A 245 0.95 5.25 11.41
N LEU A 246 2.11 4.61 11.57
CA LEU A 246 2.19 3.18 11.85
C LEU A 246 1.68 2.82 13.25
N LEU A 247 1.96 3.65 14.26
CA LEU A 247 1.43 3.45 15.61
C LEU A 247 -0.10 3.62 15.65
N GLN A 248 -0.63 4.61 14.93
CA GLN A 248 -2.08 4.78 14.77
C GLN A 248 -2.73 3.56 14.09
N LEU A 249 -2.02 2.94 13.14
CA LEU A 249 -2.48 1.71 12.49
C LEU A 249 -2.61 0.56 13.49
N TYR A 250 -1.66 0.38 14.41
CA TYR A 250 -1.75 -0.63 15.46
C TYR A 250 -2.87 -0.33 16.46
N ASP A 251 -3.06 0.93 16.85
CA ASP A 251 -4.20 1.34 17.69
C ASP A 251 -5.54 1.03 17.01
N MET A 252 -5.59 1.18 15.68
CA MET A 252 -6.78 0.87 14.89
C MET A 252 -7.00 -0.64 14.76
N GLU A 253 -5.95 -1.42 14.55
CA GLU A 253 -6.01 -2.89 14.53
C GLU A 253 -6.59 -3.42 15.84
N ALA A 254 -6.09 -2.92 16.98
CA ALA A 254 -6.58 -3.27 18.31
C ALA A 254 -8.08 -2.97 18.51
N LYS A 255 -8.65 -2.02 17.76
CA LYS A 255 -10.09 -1.67 17.78
C LYS A 255 -10.93 -2.45 16.75
N CYS A 256 -10.28 -3.17 15.84
CA CYS A 256 -10.92 -3.92 14.75
C CYS A 256 -11.08 -5.41 15.05
N VAL A 257 -10.25 -5.94 15.94
CA VAL A 257 -10.30 -7.30 16.54
C VAL A 257 -11.31 -7.33 17.66
#